data_AF-A0A0K2T2K5-F1
#
_entry.id   AF-A0A0K2T2K5-F1
#
_cell.length_a   1.000
_cell.length_b   1.000
_cell.length_c   1.000
_cell.angle_alpha   90.00
_cell.angle_beta   90.00
_cell.angle_gamma   90.00
#
_symmetry.space_group_name_H-M   'P 1'
#
loop_
_entity.id
_entity.type
_entity.pdbx_description
1 polymer ?
#
loop_
_entity_poly.entity_id
_entity_poly.type
_entity_poly.pdbx_seq_one_letter_code
_entity_poly.pdbx_strand_id
1 'polypeptide(L)'
;MKRIRLESVTESGVLSRNGYIFESKTCSDVSFLVGGDKEEFPEIISAHKCILASVCLVFDWLFNEDFMESRKLGYLDIPIPNVTPSTFREVLKWMYTDEYDLSLDSVSPLLSVEKYDLASL
;
A
#
# COMPACT_ATOMS: atom_id res chain seq x y z
N MET A 1 -2.28 39.24 -0.67
CA MET A 1 -2.33 37.95 0.05
C MET A 1 -0.93 37.65 0.58
N LYS A 2 -0.73 37.63 1.90
CA LYS A 2 0.57 37.29 2.50
C LYS A 2 0.76 35.78 2.45
N ARG A 3 1.68 35.29 1.62
CA ARG A 3 2.17 33.91 1.69
C ARG A 3 2.96 33.76 2.99
N ILE A 4 2.46 32.95 3.91
CA ILE A 4 3.19 32.57 5.11
C ILE A 4 4.26 31.59 4.64
N ARG A 5 5.53 32.02 4.73
CA ARG A 5 6.68 31.13 4.54
C ARG A 5 6.97 30.51 5.89
N LEU A 6 6.62 29.23 6.05
CA LEU A 6 6.99 28.45 7.23
C LEU A 6 8.51 28.21 7.15
N GLU A 7 9.29 29.03 7.84
CA GLU A 7 10.72 28.80 8.01
C GLU A 7 10.96 28.14 9.38
N SER A 8 11.72 27.05 9.36
CA SER A 8 12.15 26.16 10.46
C SER A 8 11.20 25.02 10.88
N VAL A 9 11.08 24.01 10.01
CA VAL A 9 10.94 22.62 10.47
C VAL A 9 12.11 21.85 9.86
N THR A 10 13.11 21.57 10.69
CA THR A 10 14.31 20.78 10.37
C THR A 10 13.90 19.52 9.59
N GLU A 11 14.37 19.38 8.35
CA GLU A 11 14.32 18.14 7.56
C GLU A 11 12.92 17.54 7.24
N SER A 12 11.85 18.35 7.26
CA SER A 12 10.48 17.82 7.04
C SER A 12 10.04 17.81 5.56
N GLY A 13 10.66 16.94 4.77
CA GLY A 13 10.18 16.63 3.43
C GLY A 13 8.79 15.99 3.44
N VAL A 14 8.10 15.98 2.29
CA VAL A 14 6.85 15.20 2.11
C VAL A 14 7.10 13.73 2.46
N LEU A 15 8.24 13.20 2.02
CA LEU A 15 8.66 11.82 2.25
C LEU A 15 8.85 11.52 3.75
N SER A 16 9.51 12.40 4.51
CA SER A 16 9.69 12.23 5.96
C SER A 16 8.33 12.20 6.70
N ARG A 17 7.37 13.03 6.26
CA ARG A 17 6.00 13.02 6.85
C ARG A 17 5.23 11.77 6.47
N ASN A 18 5.36 11.31 5.22
CA ASN A 18 4.74 10.07 4.79
C ASN A 18 5.33 8.85 5.53
N GLY A 19 6.64 8.85 5.82
CA GLY A 19 7.27 7.84 6.67
C GLY A 19 6.63 7.76 8.06
N TYR A 20 6.35 8.90 8.68
CA TYR A 20 5.60 8.94 9.95
C TYR A 20 4.17 8.39 9.81
N ILE A 21 3.46 8.70 8.72
CA ILE A 21 2.12 8.14 8.46
C ILE A 21 2.19 6.62 8.31
N PHE A 22 3.20 6.12 7.59
CA PHE A 22 3.43 4.69 7.40
C PHE A 22 3.69 3.97 8.73
N GLU A 23 4.59 4.49 9.56
CA GLU A 23 4.95 3.88 10.85
C GLU A 23 3.80 3.94 11.87
N SER A 24 3.13 5.08 11.97
CA SER A 24 2.06 5.30 12.96
C SER A 24 0.75 4.61 12.59
N LYS A 25 0.53 4.27 11.31
CA LYS A 25 -0.71 3.69 10.77
C LYS A 25 -1.97 4.52 11.07
N THR A 26 -1.79 5.80 11.38
CA THR A 26 -2.88 6.69 11.78
C THR A 26 -3.75 6.97 10.56
N CYS A 27 -5.07 6.82 10.70
CA CYS A 27 -6.05 7.01 9.62
C CYS A 27 -5.97 5.97 8.49
N SER A 28 -5.42 4.77 8.73
CA SER A 28 -5.51 3.68 7.76
C SER A 28 -6.96 3.34 7.43
N ASP A 29 -7.25 3.20 6.14
CA ASP A 29 -8.60 3.03 5.56
C ASP A 29 -8.69 1.81 4.62
N VAL A 30 -7.63 1.01 4.59
CA VAL A 30 -7.54 -0.30 3.94
C VAL A 30 -6.61 -1.22 4.73
N SER A 31 -6.89 -2.52 4.69
CA SER A 31 -6.04 -3.56 5.24
C SER A 31 -5.84 -4.69 4.23
N PHE A 32 -4.71 -5.37 4.31
CA PHE A 32 -4.33 -6.47 3.44
C PHE A 32 -4.01 -7.72 4.26
N LEU A 33 -4.52 -8.88 3.86
CA LEU A 33 -4.15 -10.18 4.41
C LEU A 33 -3.03 -10.76 3.55
N VAL A 34 -1.79 -10.70 4.04
CA VAL A 34 -0.58 -11.00 3.26
C VAL A 34 0.03 -12.34 3.71
N GLY A 35 0.38 -13.20 2.75
CA GLY A 35 1.02 -14.50 3.01
C GLY A 35 0.04 -15.68 3.03
N GLY A 36 0.46 -16.80 3.63
CA GLY A 36 -0.38 -18.00 3.83
C GLY A 36 -0.05 -19.22 2.98
N ASP A 37 0.77 -19.08 1.93
CA ASP A 37 1.06 -20.20 0.99
C ASP A 37 2.41 -20.90 1.24
N LYS A 38 3.33 -20.33 2.04
CA LYS A 38 4.71 -20.83 2.19
C LYS A 38 5.32 -20.55 3.58
N GLU A 39 4.99 -21.39 4.56
CA GLU A 39 5.68 -21.51 5.88
C GLU A 39 5.58 -20.32 6.86
N GLU A 40 5.26 -19.11 6.40
CA GLU A 40 4.96 -17.96 7.27
C GLU A 40 3.45 -17.81 7.55
N PHE A 41 3.11 -17.41 8.78
CA PHE A 41 1.73 -17.09 9.15
C PHE A 41 1.25 -15.84 8.41
N PRO A 42 0.00 -15.83 7.89
CA PRO A 42 -0.53 -14.66 7.23
C PRO A 42 -0.65 -13.49 8.22
N GLU A 43 -0.33 -12.28 7.76
CA GLU A 43 -0.41 -11.05 8.56
C GLU A 43 -1.41 -10.05 7.96
N ILE A 44 -2.12 -9.34 8.84
CA ILE A 44 -2.93 -8.20 8.44
C ILE A 44 -2.06 -6.93 8.47
N ILE A 45 -1.97 -6.25 7.33
CA ILE A 45 -1.19 -5.03 7.15
C ILE A 45 -2.11 -3.89 6.71
N SER A 46 -2.28 -2.88 7.57
CA SER A 46 -3.07 -1.68 7.28
C SER A 46 -2.27 -0.64 6.49
N ALA A 47 -2.96 0.11 5.63
CA ALA A 47 -2.39 1.16 4.78
C ALA A 47 -3.43 2.25 4.44
N HIS A 48 -3.08 3.15 3.51
CA HIS A 48 -3.85 4.34 3.15
C HIS A 48 -4.15 4.36 1.65
N LYS A 49 -5.43 4.29 1.28
CA LYS A 49 -5.88 4.24 -0.11
C LYS A 49 -5.35 5.40 -0.95
N CYS A 50 -5.42 6.61 -0.41
CA CYS A 50 -5.00 7.82 -1.14
C CYS A 50 -3.51 7.81 -1.51
N ILE A 51 -2.65 7.27 -0.64
CA ILE A 51 -1.22 7.17 -0.89
C ILE A 51 -0.96 6.09 -1.94
N LEU A 52 -1.55 4.90 -1.76
CA LEU A 52 -1.36 3.78 -2.67
C LEU A 52 -1.87 4.06 -4.09
N ALA A 53 -3.08 4.65 -4.20
CA ALA A 53 -3.66 5.04 -5.49
C ALA A 53 -2.84 6.14 -6.20
N SER A 54 -2.16 7.01 -5.44
CA SER A 54 -1.30 8.05 -6.03
C SER A 54 -0.01 7.50 -6.66
N VAL A 55 0.42 6.30 -6.25
CA VAL A 55 1.66 5.67 -6.71
C VAL A 55 1.40 4.57 -7.74
N CYS A 56 0.27 3.86 -7.63
CA CYS A 56 -0.04 2.72 -8.49
C CYS A 56 -1.49 2.73 -8.95
N LEU A 57 -1.69 2.77 -10.27
CA LEU A 57 -3.01 2.75 -10.91
C LEU A 57 -3.81 1.47 -10.61
N VAL A 58 -3.13 0.35 -10.30
CA VAL A 58 -3.82 -0.88 -9.87
C VAL A 58 -4.57 -0.65 -8.58
N PHE A 59 -3.99 0.07 -7.62
CA PHE A 59 -4.66 0.42 -6.37
C PHE A 59 -5.76 1.46 -6.59
N ASP A 60 -5.55 2.43 -7.47
CA ASP A 60 -6.61 3.38 -7.84
C ASP A 60 -7.84 2.67 -8.43
N TRP A 61 -7.62 1.76 -9.38
CA TRP A 61 -8.65 0.88 -9.94
C TRP A 61 -9.28 0.00 -8.85
N LEU A 62 -8.48 -0.68 -8.02
CA LEU A 62 -8.95 -1.58 -6.97
C LEU A 62 -9.86 -0.89 -5.94
N PHE A 63 -9.63 0.39 -5.64
CA PHE A 63 -10.38 1.13 -4.63
C PHE A 63 -11.58 1.90 -5.19
N ASN A 64 -11.52 2.35 -6.45
CA ASN A 64 -12.57 3.17 -7.06
C ASN A 64 -13.52 2.38 -7.93
N GLU A 65 -13.06 1.31 -8.58
CA GLU A 65 -13.95 0.43 -9.32
C GLU A 65 -14.78 -0.41 -8.35
N ASP A 66 -15.96 -0.80 -8.80
CA ASP A 66 -16.87 -1.67 -8.07
C ASP A 66 -16.31 -3.09 -8.00
N PHE A 67 -15.17 -3.30 -7.32
CA PHE A 67 -14.72 -4.61 -6.90
C PHE A 67 -15.74 -5.14 -5.89
N MET A 68 -16.82 -5.70 -6.43
CA MET A 68 -18.09 -5.89 -5.76
C MET A 68 -18.00 -6.90 -4.62
N GLU A 69 -17.02 -7.79 -4.60
CA GLU A 69 -16.93 -8.85 -3.61
C GLU A 69 -16.35 -8.37 -2.27
N SER A 70 -15.42 -7.40 -2.27
CA SER A 70 -14.91 -6.79 -1.03
C SER A 70 -15.99 -5.94 -0.33
N ARG A 71 -16.83 -5.25 -1.12
CA ARG A 71 -17.98 -4.47 -0.59
C ARG A 71 -19.20 -5.34 -0.24
N LYS A 72 -19.43 -6.46 -0.93
CA LYS A 72 -20.59 -7.36 -0.68
C LYS A 72 -20.42 -8.27 0.53
N LEU A 73 -19.18 -8.63 0.89
CA LEU A 73 -18.92 -9.54 2.01
C LEU A 73 -18.48 -8.84 3.30
N GLY A 74 -18.35 -7.51 3.30
CA GLY A 74 -17.81 -6.78 4.45
C GLY A 74 -16.43 -7.31 4.85
N TYR A 75 -15.67 -7.84 3.88
CA TYR A 75 -14.36 -8.43 4.15
C TYR A 75 -13.40 -7.33 4.59
N LEU A 76 -12.83 -7.60 5.77
CA LEU A 76 -12.05 -6.69 6.59
C LEU A 76 -10.68 -6.38 5.96
N ASP A 77 -10.14 -7.28 5.12
CA ASP A 77 -8.77 -7.23 4.59
C ASP A 77 -8.68 -7.81 3.15
N ILE A 78 -7.89 -7.18 2.26
CA ILE A 78 -7.66 -7.58 0.86
C ILE A 78 -6.57 -8.68 0.80
N PRO A 79 -6.82 -9.87 0.24
CA PRO A 79 -5.82 -10.95 0.23
C PRO A 79 -4.70 -10.68 -0.78
N ILE A 80 -3.45 -10.89 -0.35
CA ILE A 80 -2.24 -10.83 -1.17
C ILE A 80 -1.50 -12.17 -1.02
N PRO A 81 -1.88 -13.18 -1.82
CA PRO A 81 -1.23 -14.49 -1.80
C PRO A 81 0.16 -14.40 -2.46
N ASN A 82 1.06 -15.32 -2.11
CA ASN A 82 2.41 -15.44 -2.68
C ASN A 82 3.42 -14.30 -2.41
N VAL A 83 3.13 -13.39 -1.47
CA VAL A 83 4.09 -12.38 -1.00
C VAL A 83 4.25 -12.52 0.51
N THR A 84 5.48 -12.44 1.01
CA THR A 84 5.73 -12.47 2.46
C THR A 84 5.36 -11.12 3.09
N PRO A 85 4.91 -11.09 4.36
CA PRO A 85 4.60 -9.84 5.06
C PRO A 85 5.76 -8.84 5.09
N SER A 86 7.00 -9.33 5.22
CA SER A 86 8.22 -8.51 5.21
C SER A 86 8.39 -7.78 3.88
N THR A 87 8.32 -8.52 2.78
CA THR A 87 8.44 -7.99 1.43
C THR A 87 7.33 -7.00 1.10
N PHE A 88 6.09 -7.28 1.50
CA PHE A 88 4.99 -6.34 1.28
C PHE A 88 5.21 -5.02 2.06
N ARG A 89 5.74 -5.09 3.28
CA ARG A 89 6.05 -3.91 4.10
C ARG A 89 7.14 -3.04 3.46
N GLU A 90 8.15 -3.64 2.84
CA GLU A 90 9.19 -2.90 2.10
C GLU A 90 8.59 -2.16 0.91
N VAL A 91 7.70 -2.81 0.15
CA VAL A 91 7.01 -2.19 -0.98
C VAL A 91 6.15 -1.02 -0.53
N LEU A 92 5.39 -1.19 0.56
CA LEU A 92 4.65 -0.08 1.15
C LEU A 92 5.59 1.04 1.60
N LYS A 93 6.71 0.74 2.26
CA LYS A 93 7.66 1.77 2.69
C LYS A 93 8.12 2.61 1.50
N TRP A 94 8.52 1.97 0.41
CA TRP A 94 8.90 2.65 -0.83
C TRP A 94 7.76 3.53 -1.38
N MET A 95 6.52 3.05 -1.41
CA MET A 95 5.38 3.85 -1.87
C MET A 95 5.16 5.12 -1.03
N TYR A 96 5.58 5.13 0.25
CA TYR A 96 5.40 6.28 1.13
C TYR A 96 6.60 7.22 1.10
N THR A 97 7.81 6.68 1.07
CA THR A 97 9.05 7.44 1.30
C THR A 97 9.96 7.56 0.09
N ASP A 98 9.69 6.85 -1.01
CA ASP A 98 10.55 6.74 -2.19
C ASP A 98 11.99 6.24 -1.86
N GLU A 99 12.17 5.63 -0.68
CA GLU A 99 13.44 5.01 -0.29
C GLU A 99 13.62 3.69 -1.03
N TYR A 100 14.72 3.56 -1.76
CA TYR A 100 15.04 2.38 -2.55
C TYR A 100 15.85 1.38 -1.72
N ASP A 101 15.19 0.33 -1.23
CA ASP A 101 15.83 -0.89 -0.70
C ASP A 101 15.07 -2.14 -1.16
N LEU A 102 14.54 -2.09 -2.39
CA LEU A 102 13.74 -3.16 -2.97
C LEU A 102 14.56 -3.98 -3.97
N SER A 103 14.55 -5.30 -3.80
CA SER A 103 14.89 -6.20 -4.91
C SER A 103 13.78 -6.13 -5.97
N LEU A 104 14.10 -5.94 -7.25
CA LEU A 104 13.10 -5.85 -8.33
C LEU A 104 12.13 -7.07 -8.38
N ASP A 105 12.56 -8.21 -7.86
CA ASP A 105 11.78 -9.43 -7.77
C ASP A 105 10.60 -9.35 -6.79
N SER A 106 10.66 -8.45 -5.78
CA SER A 106 9.57 -8.27 -4.81
C SER A 106 8.43 -7.40 -5.30
N VAL A 107 8.71 -6.47 -6.22
CA VAL A 107 7.77 -5.42 -6.62
C VAL A 107 6.91 -5.86 -7.80
N SER A 108 7.50 -6.60 -8.73
CA SER A 108 6.86 -7.07 -9.97
C SER A 108 5.55 -7.85 -9.74
N PRO A 109 5.44 -8.75 -8.74
CA PRO A 109 4.19 -9.44 -8.42
C PRO A 109 3.02 -8.52 -8.01
N LEU A 110 3.28 -7.37 -7.39
CA LEU A 110 2.25 -6.51 -6.80
C LEU A 110 1.76 -5.43 -7.78
N LEU A 111 2.62 -5.04 -8.73
CA LEU A 111 2.33 -4.01 -9.73
C LEU A 111 1.81 -4.58 -11.06
N SER A 112 1.78 -5.89 -11.22
CA SER A 112 1.27 -6.53 -12.43
C SER A 112 -0.25 -6.68 -12.38
N VAL A 113 -0.92 -5.98 -13.29
CA VAL A 113 -2.37 -6.10 -13.51
C VAL A 113 -2.75 -7.55 -13.82
N GLU A 114 -1.89 -8.32 -14.50
CA GLU A 114 -2.15 -9.71 -14.91
C GLU A 114 -2.34 -10.71 -13.76
N LYS A 115 -1.85 -10.40 -12.54
CA LYS A 115 -2.02 -11.28 -11.37
C LYS A 115 -3.34 -11.08 -10.64
N TYR A 116 -3.93 -9.90 -10.77
CA TYR A 116 -5.33 -9.72 -10.46
C TYR A 116 -6.04 -10.16 -11.72
N ASP A 117 -6.57 -11.37 -11.79
CA ASP A 117 -7.24 -11.86 -13.00
C ASP A 117 -8.52 -11.06 -13.27
N LEU A 118 -8.36 -9.84 -13.78
CA LEU A 118 -9.42 -8.84 -14.02
C LEU A 118 -10.25 -9.19 -15.27
N ALA A 119 -9.92 -10.30 -15.93
CA ALA A 119 -10.59 -10.80 -17.11
C ALA A 119 -11.45 -12.05 -16.83
N SER A 120 -11.43 -12.58 -15.61
CA SER A 120 -12.18 -13.80 -15.22
C SER A 120 -13.22 -13.59 -14.12
N LEU A 121 -13.51 -12.35 -13.73
CA LEU A 121 -14.51 -11.97 -12.71
C LEU A 121 -15.62 -11.08 -13.30
#